data_AF-A0A7C8NTY1-F1
#
_entry.id   AF-A0A7C8NTY1-F1
#
_cell.length_a   1.000
_cell.length_b   1.000
_cell.length_c   1.000
_cell.angle_alpha   90.00
_cell.angle_beta   90.00
_cell.angle_gamma   90.00
#
_symmetry.space_group_name_H-M   'P 1'
#
loop_
_entity.id
_entity.type
_entity.pdbx_description
1 polymer ?
#
loop_
_entity_poly.entity_id
_entity_poly.type
_entity_poly.pdbx_seq_one_letter_code
_entity_poly.pdbx_strand_id
1 'polypeptide(L)'
;MPNIYRSPYGPKLKNGLHFGPWTPGLITRLGFTTGAFGGVALFAAVFFAEGVPRVRSDILQKIPVFGSYWVREIPASDNPF
;
A
#
# COMPACT_ATOMS: atom_id res chain seq x y z
N MET A 1 27.75 44.41 -2.57
CA MET A 1 26.99 44.09 -1.35
C MET A 1 27.99 43.94 -0.22
N PRO A 2 27.89 44.68 0.89
CA PRO A 2 28.87 44.58 1.97
C PRO A 2 28.69 43.25 2.72
N ASN A 3 29.80 42.57 3.02
CA ASN A 3 29.80 41.30 3.74
C ASN A 3 29.46 41.55 5.23
N ILE A 4 28.23 41.25 5.63
CA ILE A 4 27.77 41.38 7.01
C ILE A 4 28.33 40.19 7.83
N TYR A 5 28.94 40.48 8.98
CA TYR A 5 29.46 39.47 9.91
C TYR A 5 28.35 38.48 10.32
N ARG A 6 28.56 37.18 10.10
CA ARG A 6 27.66 36.11 10.52
C ARG A 6 28.22 35.45 11.79
N SER A 7 27.50 35.55 12.90
CA SER A 7 27.91 34.98 14.20
C SER A 7 28.04 33.45 14.14
N PRO A 8 29.13 32.86 14.69
CA PRO A 8 29.35 31.41 14.73
C PRO A 8 28.50 30.69 15.79
N TYR A 9 27.93 31.42 16.75
CA TYR A 9 27.16 30.87 17.87
C TYR A 9 25.64 30.83 17.64
N GLY A 10 25.16 31.35 16.50
CA GLY A 10 23.74 31.31 16.14
C GLY A 10 23.31 29.95 15.59
N PRO A 11 22.01 29.60 15.68
CA PRO A 11 21.47 28.39 15.06
C PRO A 11 21.70 28.42 13.54
N LYS A 12 22.46 27.44 13.05
CA LYS A 12 22.74 27.28 11.62
C LYS A 12 21.52 26.66 10.95
N LEU A 13 20.58 27.49 10.52
CA LEU A 13 19.42 27.05 9.75
C LEU A 13 19.88 26.49 8.40
N LYS A 14 19.61 25.21 8.16
CA LYS A 14 19.75 24.61 6.84
C LYS A 14 18.39 24.69 6.15
N ASN A 15 18.34 25.33 4.99
CA ASN A 15 17.12 25.33 4.19
C ASN A 15 16.91 23.91 3.66
N GLY A 16 15.91 23.21 4.21
CA GLY A 16 15.49 21.90 3.70
C GLY A 16 14.71 22.03 2.40
N LEU A 17 14.72 20.97 1.59
CA LEU A 17 13.84 20.88 0.42
C LEU A 17 12.40 20.73 0.90
N HIS A 18 11.54 21.71 0.62
CA HIS A 18 10.12 21.70 0.98
C HIS A 18 9.31 22.29 -0.17
N PHE A 19 8.15 21.71 -0.49
CA PHE A 19 7.23 22.22 -1.51
C PHE A 19 5.90 22.60 -0.84
N GLY A 20 5.75 23.88 -0.51
CA GLY A 20 4.61 24.35 0.30
C GLY A 20 4.57 23.63 1.66
N PRO A 21 3.42 23.05 2.08
CA PRO A 21 3.31 22.32 3.34
C PRO A 21 3.97 20.93 3.30
N TRP A 22 4.44 20.48 2.13
CA TRP A 22 4.96 19.12 1.95
C TRP A 22 6.47 19.08 2.19
N THR A 23 6.85 18.36 3.24
CA THR A 23 8.25 18.07 3.57
C THR A 23 8.58 16.61 3.23
N PRO A 24 9.81 16.28 2.79
CA PRO A 24 10.20 14.90 2.52
C PRO A 24 9.95 13.97 3.72
N GLY A 25 10.24 14.44 4.94
CA GLY A 25 9.95 13.68 6.17
C GLY A 25 8.47 13.46 6.44
N LEU A 26 7.60 14.41 6.07
CA LEU A 26 6.15 14.23 6.15
C LEU A 26 5.67 13.21 5.12
N ILE A 27 6.14 13.32 3.86
CA ILE A 27 5.75 12.42 2.78
C ILE A 27 6.17 10.99 3.10
N THR A 28 7.38 10.76 3.61
CA THR A 28 7.82 9.41 3.97
C THR A 28 6.98 8.83 5.09
N ARG A 29 6.76 9.59 6.17
CA ARG A 29 5.93 9.14 7.30
C ARG A 29 4.51 8.80 6.85
N LEU A 30 3.86 9.70 6.11
CA LEU A 30 2.52 9.47 5.59
C LEU A 30 2.51 8.30 4.61
N GLY A 31 3.47 8.21 3.71
CA GLY A 31 3.57 7.13 2.73
C GLY A 31 3.68 5.74 3.36
N PHE A 32 4.47 5.58 4.41
CA PHE A 32 4.52 4.32 5.15
C PHE A 32 3.20 4.00 5.87
N THR A 33 2.60 4.99 6.54
CA THR A 33 1.33 4.80 7.24
C THR A 33 0.20 4.45 6.28
N THR A 34 0.02 5.23 5.20
CA THR A 34 -1.03 4.98 4.20
C THR A 34 -0.76 3.71 3.41
N GLY A 35 0.51 3.37 3.15
CA GLY A 35 0.90 2.09 2.55
C GLY A 35 0.46 0.91 3.40
N ALA A 36 0.67 0.95 4.72
CA ALA A 36 0.23 -0.10 5.63
C ALA A 36 -1.30 -0.25 5.65
N PHE A 37 -2.03 0.87 5.79
CA PHE A 37 -3.49 0.84 5.73
C PHE A 37 -4.02 0.38 4.37
N GLY A 38 -3.39 0.81 3.28
CA GLY A 38 -3.73 0.38 1.92
C GLY A 38 -3.53 -1.12 1.73
N GLY A 39 -2.45 -1.69 2.26
CA GLY A 39 -2.21 -3.14 2.23
C GLY A 39 -3.31 -3.93 2.95
N VAL A 40 -3.68 -3.51 4.16
CA VAL A 40 -4.76 -4.15 4.93
C VAL A 40 -6.12 -3.98 4.23
N ALA A 41 -6.40 -2.79 3.70
CA ALA A 41 -7.64 -2.51 2.98
C ALA A 41 -7.76 -3.36 1.70
N LEU A 42 -6.68 -3.50 0.93
CA LEU A 42 -6.65 -4.36 -0.26
C LEU A 42 -6.85 -5.83 0.11
N PHE A 43 -6.18 -6.31 1.16
CA PHE A 43 -6.39 -7.66 1.66
C PHE A 43 -7.85 -7.89 2.05
N ALA A 44 -8.44 -6.98 2.83
CA ALA A 44 -9.84 -7.06 3.22
C ALA A 44 -10.77 -7.04 2.00
N ALA A 45 -10.51 -6.19 1.02
CA ALA A 45 -11.31 -6.12 -0.21
C ALA A 45 -11.29 -7.44 -1.00
N VAL A 46 -10.11 -8.06 -1.16
CA VAL A 46 -9.99 -9.37 -1.81
C VAL A 46 -10.72 -10.45 -1.01
N PHE A 47 -10.58 -10.43 0.32
CA PHE A 47 -11.24 -11.39 1.21
C PHE A 47 -12.77 -11.31 1.12
N PHE A 48 -13.36 -10.12 1.24
CA PHE A 48 -14.81 -9.94 1.09
C PHE A 48 -15.31 -10.24 -0.33
N ALA A 49 -14.45 -10.14 -1.34
CA ALA A 49 -14.77 -10.45 -2.73
C ALA A 49 -14.55 -11.93 -3.11
N GLU A 50 -14.30 -12.83 -2.16
CA GLU A 50 -14.05 -14.26 -2.43
C GLU A 50 -15.21 -15.00 -3.13
N GLY A 51 -16.42 -14.44 -3.07
CA GLY A 51 -17.61 -14.95 -3.75
C GLY A 51 -17.57 -14.74 -5.28
N VAL A 52 -16.79 -13.77 -5.76
CA VAL A 52 -16.68 -13.43 -7.18
C VAL A 52 -15.82 -14.48 -7.89
N PRO A 53 -16.32 -15.18 -8.92
CA PRO A 53 -15.58 -16.26 -9.58
C PRO A 53 -14.19 -15.85 -10.09
N ARG A 54 -14.06 -14.64 -10.63
CA ARG A 54 -12.77 -14.11 -11.12
C ARG A 54 -11.77 -13.82 -10.01
N VAL A 55 -12.21 -13.25 -8.87
CA VAL A 55 -11.32 -13.00 -7.73
C VAL A 55 -10.77 -14.31 -7.18
N ARG A 56 -11.62 -15.34 -7.17
CA ARG A 56 -11.25 -16.68 -6.76
C ARG A 56 -10.20 -17.31 -7.68
N SER A 57 -10.47 -17.40 -8.98
CA SER A 57 -9.56 -18.04 -9.94
C SER A 57 -8.26 -17.26 -10.14
N ASP A 58 -8.34 -15.94 -10.18
CA ASP A 58 -7.23 -15.11 -10.64
C ASP A 58 -6.30 -14.69 -9.49
N ILE A 59 -6.81 -14.63 -8.26
CA ILE A 59 -6.08 -14.17 -7.07
C ILE A 59 -5.99 -15.30 -6.03
N LEU A 60 -7.11 -15.73 -5.46
CA LEU A 60 -7.12 -16.62 -4.28
C LEU A 60 -6.55 -18.01 -4.59
N GLN A 61 -6.89 -18.61 -5.73
CA GLN A 61 -6.38 -19.92 -6.15
C GLN A 61 -4.88 -19.91 -6.51
N LYS A 62 -4.28 -18.73 -6.75
CA LYS A 62 -2.85 -18.59 -7.03
C LYS A 62 -1.98 -18.45 -5.77
N ILE A 63 -2.60 -18.40 -4.59
CA ILE A 63 -1.87 -18.37 -3.33
C ILE A 63 -1.17 -19.73 -3.15
N PRO A 64 0.17 -19.76 -3.01
CA PRO A 64 0.88 -21.01 -2.79
C PRO A 64 0.41 -21.64 -1.47
N VAL A 65 0.38 -22.97 -1.41
CA VAL A 65 -0.07 -23.78 -0.25
C VAL A 65 -1.60 -23.78 -0.03
N PHE A 66 -2.27 -22.63 -0.08
CA PHE A 66 -3.69 -22.52 0.29
C PHE A 66 -4.67 -22.38 -0.88
N GLY A 67 -4.18 -22.17 -2.11
CA GLY A 67 -5.04 -21.89 -3.27
C GLY A 67 -6.08 -22.99 -3.56
N SER A 68 -5.78 -24.24 -3.22
CA SER A 68 -6.71 -25.38 -3.36
C SER A 68 -7.96 -25.26 -2.49
N TYR A 69 -7.92 -24.54 -1.37
CA TYR A 69 -9.08 -24.34 -0.49
C TYR A 69 -10.23 -23.61 -1.20
N TRP A 70 -9.90 -22.74 -2.15
CA TRP A 70 -10.87 -21.99 -2.93
C TRP A 70 -11.23 -22.66 -4.25
N VAL A 71 -10.89 -23.93 -4.48
CA VAL A 71 -11.36 -24.67 -5.65
C VAL A 71 -12.75 -25.22 -5.36
N ARG A 72 -13.74 -24.87 -6.19
CA ARG A 72 -15.06 -25.50 -6.16
C ARG A 72 -15.12 -26.52 -7.29
N GLU A 73 -14.91 -27.79 -6.96
CA GLU A 73 -15.17 -28.88 -7.89
C GLU A 73 -16.68 -29.14 -7.92
N ILE A 74 -17.32 -28.76 -9.02
CA ILE A 74 -18.69 -29.16 -9.33
C ILE A 74 -18.56 -30.38 -10.23
N PRO A 75 -19.00 -31.58 -9.82
CA PRO A 75 -18.93 -32.76 -10.68
C PRO A 75 -19.77 -32.50 -11.93
N ALA A 76 -19.24 -32.86 -13.10
CA ALA A 76 -19.90 -32.59 -14.38
C ALA A 76 -21.29 -33.23 -14.50
N SER A 77 -21.58 -34.28 -13.71
CA SER A 77 -22.89 -34.91 -13.61
C SER A 77 -23.96 -34.04 -12.93
N ASP A 78 -23.56 -33.14 -12.03
CA ASP A 78 -24.46 -32.25 -11.28
C ASP A 78 -24.59 -30.86 -11.90
N ASN A 79 -23.96 -30.65 -13.07
CA ASN A 79 -24.07 -29.41 -13.80
C ASN A 79 -25.10 -29.55 -14.94
N PRO A 80 -26.27 -28.88 -14.85
CA PRO A 80 -27.30 -28.93 -15.90
C PRO A 80 -26.98 -28.09 -17.15
N PHE A 81 -25.75 -27.54 -17.28
CA PHE A 81 -25.26 -26.76 -18.43
C PHE A 81 -23.86 -27.17 -18.88
#